data_AF-B5VNW3-F1
#
_entry.id   AF-B5VNW3-F1
#
_cell.length_a   1.000
_cell.length_b   1.000
_cell.length_c   1.000
_cell.angle_alpha   90.00
_cell.angle_beta   90.00
_cell.angle_gamma   90.00
#
_symmetry.space_group_name_H-M   'P 1'
#
loop_
_entity.id
_entity.type
_entity.pdbx_description
1 polymer ?
#
loop_
_entity_poly.entity_id
_entity_poly.type
_entity_poly.pdbx_seq_one_letter_code
_entity_poly.pdbx_strand_id
1 'polypeptide(L)'
;VKQSIENINDQISTLLAATTDLSPLSNDINNGLNNFHFDDDLLTKYDDSSAYFFYQTLVASSTKYFLSPLDVKILLTIFHYYSKFPESIETTVENIHYDTVVTEQLIRRYKYIGHLPIGTEIALLDLDWRKIPFLPKEIYEQFAHELKQRRRKFTMKKQKEDKEKKLYEKRLEQEHAEFYRKENGNSLKFEDSVQMATHYESIVSSSIPLNSLGISMLGPPTNSCSTPQKQAPSHTKRTIWGTSIAVTEDEKASKENKEFQDMLLQRIRQEDSSDVTDSTDSPPTSNGKRGRKKKGKVMLFSSNHQALG
;
A
#
# COMPACT_ATOMS: atom_id res chain seq x y z
N VAL A 1 -15.69 39.40 -2.71
CA VAL A 1 -14.79 38.68 -3.65
C VAL A 1 -13.40 39.28 -3.65
N LYS A 2 -13.11 40.40 -4.36
CA LYS A 2 -11.72 40.93 -4.46
C LYS A 2 -11.07 41.20 -3.09
N GLN A 3 -11.76 41.96 -2.24
CA GLN A 3 -11.37 42.25 -0.85
C GLN A 3 -11.33 41.00 0.07
N SER A 4 -12.02 39.92 -0.32
CA SER A 4 -12.02 38.63 0.39
C SER A 4 -10.77 37.81 0.06
N ILE A 5 -10.30 37.87 -1.20
CA ILE A 5 -9.07 37.22 -1.67
C ILE A 5 -7.85 37.94 -1.08
N GLU A 6 -7.90 39.27 -1.00
CA GLU A 6 -6.86 40.11 -0.39
C GLU A 6 -6.62 39.73 1.09
N ASN A 7 -7.69 39.65 1.89
CA ASN A 7 -7.62 39.20 3.29
C ASN A 7 -7.08 37.75 3.44
N ILE A 8 -7.37 36.85 2.49
CA ILE A 8 -6.80 35.49 2.48
C ILE A 8 -5.29 35.52 2.18
N ASN A 9 -4.85 36.35 1.23
CA ASN A 9 -3.41 36.52 0.94
C ASN A 9 -2.66 37.14 2.12
N ASP A 10 -3.26 38.08 2.86
CA ASP A 10 -2.66 38.68 4.06
C ASP A 10 -2.52 37.63 5.19
N GLN A 11 -3.52 36.77 5.37
CA GLN A 11 -3.47 35.63 6.31
C GLN A 11 -2.42 34.59 5.92
N ILE A 12 -2.29 34.28 4.63
CA ILE A 12 -1.25 33.36 4.12
C ILE A 12 0.15 33.98 4.32
N SER A 13 0.30 35.28 4.07
CA SER A 13 1.58 35.98 4.24
C SER A 13 2.01 36.06 5.71
N THR A 14 1.07 36.29 6.63
CA THR A 14 1.35 36.26 8.08
C THR A 14 1.64 34.85 8.60
N LEU A 15 0.96 33.81 8.09
CA LEU A 15 1.32 32.42 8.40
C LEU A 15 2.72 32.05 7.88
N LEU A 16 3.07 32.43 6.65
CA LEU A 16 4.41 32.20 6.10
C LEU A 16 5.49 32.90 6.94
N ALA A 17 5.28 34.17 7.32
CA ALA A 17 6.18 34.90 8.19
C ALA A 17 6.32 34.24 9.60
N ALA A 18 5.21 33.78 10.18
CA ALA A 18 5.23 33.05 11.45
C ALA A 18 5.97 31.69 11.35
N THR A 19 5.96 31.04 10.17
CA THR A 19 6.73 29.81 9.96
C THR A 19 8.23 30.06 9.70
N THR A 20 8.64 31.24 9.24
CA THR A 20 10.06 31.53 8.99
C THR A 20 10.89 31.79 10.26
N ASP A 21 10.25 32.17 11.38
CA ASP A 21 10.94 32.29 12.68
C ASP A 21 11.20 30.92 13.35
N LEU A 22 10.63 29.83 12.81
CA LEU A 22 11.05 28.47 13.14
C LEU A 22 12.28 28.07 12.32
N SER A 23 13.43 28.61 12.72
CA SER A 23 14.73 28.12 12.24
C SER A 23 14.85 26.60 12.48
N PRO A 24 15.63 25.87 11.66
CA PRO A 24 15.41 24.44 11.50
C PRO A 24 15.71 23.64 12.77
N LEU A 25 14.82 22.66 13.03
CA LEU A 25 14.90 21.62 14.06
C LEU A 25 16.22 20.80 14.03
N SER A 26 17.11 21.02 13.05
CA SER A 26 18.45 20.45 13.00
C SER A 26 19.39 20.97 14.09
N ASN A 27 19.19 22.20 14.58
CA ASN A 27 20.15 22.82 15.50
C ASN A 27 20.06 22.25 16.92
N ASP A 28 18.86 21.90 17.39
CA ASP A 28 18.67 21.28 18.70
C ASP A 28 19.24 19.86 18.77
N ILE A 29 19.22 19.12 17.65
CA ILE A 29 19.87 17.81 17.53
C ILE A 29 21.39 17.97 17.77
N ASN A 30 22.02 18.95 17.11
CA ASN A 30 23.46 19.22 17.26
C ASN A 30 23.84 19.67 18.68
N ASN A 31 22.99 20.48 19.32
CA ASN A 31 23.23 20.94 20.69
C ASN A 31 23.11 19.80 21.73
N GLY A 32 22.21 18.84 21.50
CA GLY A 32 22.11 17.63 22.33
C GLY A 32 23.34 16.72 22.25
N LEU A 33 24.05 16.72 21.12
CA LEU A 33 25.25 15.89 20.91
C LEU A 33 26.47 16.45 21.66
N ASN A 34 26.67 17.76 21.68
CA ASN A 34 27.79 18.40 22.40
C ASN A 34 27.76 18.13 23.92
N ASN A 35 26.61 17.75 24.47
CA ASN A 35 26.45 17.42 25.89
C ASN A 35 26.64 15.91 26.21
N PHE A 36 26.86 15.09 25.18
CA PHE A 36 27.43 13.74 25.29
C PHE A 36 28.89 13.78 24.82
N HIS A 37 29.72 14.52 25.56
CA HIS A 37 31.17 14.34 25.48
C HIS A 37 31.49 12.95 26.05
N PHE A 38 31.50 11.95 25.17
CA PHE A 38 32.19 10.70 25.45
C PHE A 38 33.66 11.05 25.64
N ASP A 39 34.25 10.64 26.76
CA ASP A 39 35.68 10.83 26.97
C ASP A 39 36.43 10.19 25.78
N ASP A 40 37.19 11.00 25.02
CA ASP A 40 37.91 10.58 23.80
C ASP A 40 38.85 9.37 24.06
N ASP A 41 39.22 9.18 25.33
CA ASP A 41 40.02 8.06 25.84
C ASP A 41 39.28 6.71 25.95
N LEU A 42 37.98 6.61 25.63
CA LEU A 42 37.29 5.31 25.69
C LEU A 42 37.90 4.26 24.75
N LEU A 43 38.30 4.66 23.53
CA LEU A 43 38.96 3.77 22.57
C LEU A 43 40.43 3.50 22.92
N THR A 44 41.08 4.35 23.72
CA THR A 44 42.47 4.14 24.19
C THR A 44 42.52 3.25 25.44
N LYS A 45 41.45 3.26 26.24
CA LYS A 45 41.32 2.54 27.51
C LYS A 45 40.71 1.14 27.41
N TYR A 46 39.82 0.90 26.43
CA TYR A 46 39.10 -0.36 26.29
C TYR A 46 39.46 -1.10 24.99
N ASP A 47 39.80 -2.39 25.14
CA ASP A 47 40.08 -3.34 24.07
C ASP A 47 38.95 -4.40 23.96
N ASP A 48 38.93 -5.17 22.85
CA ASP A 48 37.98 -6.25 22.52
C ASP A 48 37.79 -7.29 23.66
N SER A 49 38.79 -7.44 24.53
CA SER A 49 38.76 -8.32 25.70
C SER A 49 38.03 -7.73 26.94
N SER A 50 37.87 -6.41 26.97
CA SER A 50 37.43 -5.64 28.15
C SER A 50 36.03 -5.02 28.00
N ALA A 51 35.59 -4.76 26.77
CA ALA A 51 34.33 -4.08 26.46
C ALA A 51 33.64 -4.69 25.23
N TYR A 52 32.37 -4.36 25.03
CA TYR A 52 31.62 -4.69 23.81
C TYR A 52 31.31 -3.41 23.04
N PHE A 53 31.85 -3.30 21.83
CA PHE A 53 31.59 -2.19 20.92
C PHE A 53 30.37 -2.46 20.05
N PHE A 54 29.58 -1.43 19.79
CA PHE A 54 28.39 -1.51 18.95
C PHE A 54 28.06 -0.14 18.34
N TYR A 55 27.41 -0.14 17.17
CA TYR A 55 26.83 1.06 16.59
C TYR A 55 25.38 1.22 17.00
N GLN A 56 25.04 2.43 17.41
CA GLN A 56 23.68 2.90 17.62
C GLN A 56 23.48 4.21 16.86
N THR A 57 22.29 4.43 16.29
CA THR A 57 21.99 5.74 15.67
C THR A 57 21.75 6.82 16.72
N LEU A 58 22.11 8.05 16.36
CA LEU A 58 21.84 9.27 17.14
C LEU A 58 20.36 9.69 17.17
N VAL A 59 19.46 8.96 16.50
CA VAL A 59 18.03 9.30 16.42
C VAL A 59 17.36 9.13 17.78
N ALA A 60 16.85 10.24 18.32
CA ALA A 60 16.05 10.26 19.54
C ALA A 60 14.69 9.58 19.33
N SER A 61 14.61 8.29 19.63
CA SER A 61 13.39 7.49 19.56
C SER A 61 13.28 6.51 20.73
N SER A 62 12.06 5.99 20.94
CA SER A 62 11.78 4.90 21.89
C SER A 62 12.54 3.64 21.48
N THR A 63 12.33 3.21 20.23
CA THR A 63 13.03 2.08 19.61
C THR A 63 14.52 2.38 19.45
N LYS A 64 15.40 1.45 19.82
CA LYS A 64 16.85 1.58 19.63
C LYS A 64 17.29 0.93 18.33
N TYR A 65 18.02 1.67 17.48
CA TYR A 65 18.49 1.17 16.20
C TYR A 65 19.93 0.67 16.32
N PHE A 66 20.17 -0.59 15.97
CA PHE A 66 21.48 -1.23 15.96
C PHE A 66 21.84 -1.74 14.57
N LEU A 67 23.14 -1.93 14.33
CA LEU A 67 23.63 -2.47 13.06
C LEU A 67 23.27 -3.96 12.88
N SER A 68 22.89 -4.35 11.66
CA SER A 68 22.59 -5.74 11.30
C SER A 68 23.81 -6.65 11.50
N PRO A 69 23.65 -7.89 12.00
CA PRO A 69 24.78 -8.80 12.27
C PRO A 69 25.64 -9.14 11.05
N LEU A 70 25.09 -9.06 9.84
CA LEU A 70 25.85 -9.21 8.60
C LEU A 70 26.79 -8.03 8.37
N ASP A 71 26.31 -6.82 8.65
CA ASP A 71 27.06 -5.59 8.44
C ASP A 71 28.20 -5.46 9.46
N VAL A 72 27.96 -5.88 10.72
CA VAL A 72 29.01 -6.02 11.74
C VAL A 72 30.11 -7.01 11.30
N LYS A 73 29.76 -8.12 10.64
CA LYS A 73 30.76 -9.07 10.10
C LYS A 73 31.59 -8.47 8.96
N ILE A 74 30.98 -7.64 8.12
CA ILE A 74 31.70 -6.96 7.02
C ILE A 74 32.70 -5.97 7.63
N LEU A 75 32.31 -5.17 8.61
CA LEU A 75 33.23 -4.30 9.36
C LEU A 75 34.36 -5.10 10.03
N LEU A 76 34.03 -6.21 10.69
CA LEU A 76 35.04 -7.08 11.32
C LEU A 76 36.03 -7.65 10.29
N THR A 77 35.60 -7.93 9.06
CA THR A 77 36.49 -8.43 8.00
C THR A 77 37.42 -7.32 7.47
N ILE A 78 37.00 -6.06 7.52
CA ILE A 78 37.83 -4.90 7.13
C ILE A 78 38.83 -4.56 8.25
N PHE A 79 38.34 -4.33 9.47
CA PHE A 79 39.13 -3.76 10.58
C PHE A 79 39.77 -4.80 11.51
N HIS A 80 39.39 -6.08 11.36
CA HIS A 80 39.87 -7.26 12.11
C HIS A 80 39.53 -7.30 13.62
N TYR A 81 39.38 -6.14 14.26
CA TYR A 81 39.09 -5.96 15.70
C TYR A 81 37.95 -4.96 15.86
N TYR A 82 37.16 -5.08 16.92
CA TYR A 82 36.03 -4.16 17.17
C TYR A 82 36.51 -2.79 17.67
N SER A 83 37.55 -2.73 18.50
CA SER A 83 38.21 -1.47 18.91
C SER A 83 38.80 -0.65 17.76
N LYS A 84 38.98 -1.23 16.57
CA LYS A 84 39.50 -0.54 15.37
C LYS A 84 38.40 -0.07 14.42
N PHE A 85 37.14 -0.18 14.83
CA PHE A 85 36.01 0.30 14.05
C PHE A 85 36.00 1.85 14.02
N PRO A 86 35.61 2.49 12.90
CA PRO A 86 35.45 3.93 12.83
C PRO A 86 34.43 4.43 13.87
N GLU A 87 34.73 5.51 14.58
CA GLU A 87 33.84 6.06 15.61
C GLU A 87 32.44 6.38 15.04
N SER A 88 32.39 7.02 13.87
CA SER A 88 31.16 7.31 13.12
C SER A 88 31.18 6.69 11.72
N ILE A 89 30.01 6.25 11.26
CA ILE A 89 29.79 5.76 9.89
C ILE A 89 28.59 6.49 9.29
N GLU A 90 28.85 7.42 8.38
CA GLU A 90 27.82 8.08 7.58
C GLU A 90 27.55 7.26 6.30
N THR A 91 26.35 6.70 6.18
CA THR A 91 25.94 5.94 4.99
C THR A 91 24.42 5.85 4.88
N THR A 92 23.92 5.47 3.70
CA THR A 92 22.47 5.27 3.51
C THR A 92 22.05 3.88 3.96
N VAL A 93 21.02 3.85 4.81
CA VAL A 93 20.32 2.61 5.20
C VAL A 93 19.55 2.05 4.00
N GLU A 94 19.69 0.75 3.75
CA GLU A 94 18.95 0.00 2.72
C GLU A 94 17.59 -0.49 3.23
N ASN A 95 17.55 -0.99 4.48
CA ASN A 95 16.36 -1.58 5.08
C ASN A 95 16.43 -1.53 6.62
N ILE A 96 15.26 -1.57 7.28
CA ILE A 96 15.11 -1.52 8.74
C ILE A 96 14.18 -2.66 9.18
N HIS A 97 14.64 -3.51 10.09
CA HIS A 97 13.84 -4.60 10.67
C HIS A 97 13.33 -4.17 12.05
N TYR A 98 12.09 -3.67 12.12
CA TYR A 98 11.43 -3.26 13.37
C TYR A 98 10.93 -4.44 14.22
N ASP A 99 10.89 -5.65 13.66
CA ASP A 99 10.23 -6.84 14.23
C ASP A 99 11.03 -7.50 15.39
N THR A 100 11.87 -6.77 16.13
CA THR A 100 12.79 -7.32 17.15
C THR A 100 12.61 -6.69 18.53
N VAL A 101 12.47 -7.54 19.55
CA VAL A 101 12.37 -7.14 20.96
C VAL A 101 13.50 -7.78 21.76
N VAL A 102 14.06 -7.05 22.73
CA VAL A 102 15.09 -7.57 23.65
C VAL A 102 14.50 -8.71 24.48
N THR A 103 14.95 -9.92 24.18
CA THR A 103 14.65 -11.14 24.93
C THR A 103 15.93 -11.70 25.52
N GLU A 104 15.83 -12.54 26.56
CA GLU A 104 17.01 -13.17 27.15
C GLU A 104 17.82 -13.99 26.12
N GLN A 105 17.14 -14.65 25.17
CA GLN A 105 17.78 -15.35 24.05
C GLN A 105 18.57 -14.39 23.14
N LEU A 106 18.06 -13.17 22.92
CA LEU A 106 18.74 -12.16 22.13
C LEU A 106 19.98 -11.62 22.86
N ILE A 107 19.89 -11.34 24.16
CA ILE A 107 21.02 -10.91 25.00
C ILE A 107 22.13 -11.97 25.01
N ARG A 108 21.75 -13.26 25.17
CA ARG A 108 22.70 -14.38 25.11
C ARG A 108 23.42 -14.49 23.75
N ARG A 109 22.78 -14.10 22.64
CA ARG A 109 23.37 -14.09 21.29
C ARG A 109 24.20 -12.84 21.01
N TYR A 110 23.71 -11.66 21.42
CA TYR A 110 24.30 -10.36 21.15
C TYR A 110 24.59 -9.66 22.49
N LYS A 111 25.74 -9.97 23.08
CA LYS A 111 26.12 -9.49 24.42
C LYS A 111 26.11 -7.96 24.54
N TYR A 112 26.41 -7.25 23.45
CA TYR A 112 26.36 -5.79 23.40
C TYR A 112 24.96 -5.22 23.68
N ILE A 113 23.87 -5.99 23.47
CA ILE A 113 22.49 -5.59 23.76
C ILE A 113 22.15 -5.77 25.26
N GLY A 114 22.98 -6.47 26.04
CA GLY A 114 22.73 -6.79 27.45
C GLY A 114 22.64 -5.62 28.42
N HIS A 115 22.96 -4.40 27.97
CA HIS A 115 22.73 -3.17 28.72
C HIS A 115 21.27 -2.67 28.65
N LEU A 116 20.45 -3.23 27.75
CA LEU A 116 19.04 -2.88 27.59
C LEU A 116 18.12 -3.75 28.45
N PRO A 117 17.05 -3.18 29.04
CA PRO A 117 16.00 -3.95 29.69
C PRO A 117 15.33 -4.97 28.75
N ILE A 118 14.92 -6.11 29.32
CA ILE A 118 14.09 -7.09 28.62
C ILE A 118 12.75 -6.45 28.26
N GLY A 119 12.28 -6.65 27.03
CA GLY A 119 11.08 -6.03 26.49
C GLY A 119 11.32 -4.72 25.75
N THR A 120 12.55 -4.17 25.74
CA THR A 120 12.87 -2.99 24.90
C THR A 120 12.73 -3.33 23.41
N GLU A 121 12.06 -2.47 22.65
CA GLU A 121 11.98 -2.58 21.20
C GLU A 121 13.28 -2.13 20.53
N ILE A 122 13.78 -2.93 19.60
CA ILE A 122 14.97 -2.60 18.82
C ILE A 122 14.73 -2.82 17.33
N ALA A 123 15.42 -2.02 16.52
CA ALA A 123 15.39 -2.16 15.08
C ALA A 123 16.79 -2.47 14.55
N LEU A 124 16.90 -3.47 13.67
CA LEU A 124 18.18 -3.81 13.03
C LEU A 124 18.29 -3.09 11.68
N LEU A 125 19.38 -2.37 11.47
CA LEU A 125 19.67 -1.59 10.27
C LEU A 125 20.54 -2.36 9.28
N ASP A 126 20.08 -2.47 8.05
CA ASP A 126 20.86 -2.97 6.92
C ASP A 126 21.47 -1.78 6.14
N LEU A 127 22.79 -1.73 5.95
CA LEU A 127 23.48 -0.65 5.23
C LEU A 127 23.66 -0.95 3.72
N ASP A 128 23.62 0.08 2.87
CA ASP A 128 23.99 -0.03 1.45
C ASP A 128 25.51 0.11 1.26
N TRP A 129 26.23 -1.00 1.43
CA TRP A 129 27.68 -1.12 1.28
C TRP A 129 28.27 -0.53 0.00
N ARG A 130 27.47 -0.35 -1.06
CA ARG A 130 27.90 0.20 -2.35
C ARG A 130 28.36 1.66 -2.29
N LYS A 131 27.98 2.40 -1.24
CA LYS A 131 28.28 3.84 -1.09
C LYS A 131 29.36 4.12 -0.05
N ILE A 132 29.89 3.09 0.59
CA ILE A 132 30.84 3.22 1.69
C ILE A 132 32.27 3.35 1.10
N PRO A 133 33.00 4.45 1.36
CA PRO A 133 34.26 4.74 0.67
C PRO A 133 35.44 3.85 1.11
N PHE A 134 35.39 3.31 2.33
CA PHE A 134 36.47 2.49 2.90
C PHE A 134 36.35 0.99 2.59
N LEU A 135 35.42 0.57 1.73
CA LEU A 135 35.16 -0.84 1.44
C LEU A 135 36.04 -1.38 0.29
N PRO A 136 36.94 -2.37 0.53
CA PRO A 136 37.68 -3.04 -0.53
C PRO A 136 36.76 -3.91 -1.40
N LYS A 137 37.08 -4.02 -2.70
CA LYS A 137 36.25 -4.77 -3.66
C LYS A 137 36.27 -6.27 -3.37
N GLU A 138 37.40 -6.77 -2.92
CA GLU A 138 37.69 -8.15 -2.58
C GLU A 138 36.77 -8.62 -1.44
N ILE A 139 36.59 -7.78 -0.41
CA ILE A 139 35.68 -8.03 0.70
C ILE A 139 34.22 -7.91 0.24
N TYR A 140 33.89 -6.92 -0.59
CA TYR A 140 32.53 -6.81 -1.15
C TYR A 140 32.16 -8.06 -1.97
N GLU A 141 33.07 -8.62 -2.76
CA GLU A 141 32.83 -9.84 -3.56
C GLU A 141 32.59 -11.07 -2.68
N GLN A 142 33.32 -11.23 -1.56
CA GLN A 142 33.08 -12.30 -0.59
C GLN A 142 31.64 -12.26 -0.03
N PHE A 143 31.16 -11.08 0.36
CA PHE A 143 29.81 -10.91 0.93
C PHE A 143 28.72 -10.63 -0.12
N ALA A 144 29.06 -10.49 -1.40
CA ALA A 144 28.12 -10.10 -2.46
C ALA A 144 26.93 -11.06 -2.60
N HIS A 145 27.14 -12.36 -2.37
CA HIS A 145 26.05 -13.34 -2.37
C HIS A 145 25.04 -13.08 -1.25
N GLU A 146 25.52 -12.88 -0.02
CA GLU A 146 24.66 -12.64 1.16
C GLU A 146 23.92 -11.30 1.05
N LEU A 147 24.62 -10.24 0.64
CA LEU A 147 24.04 -8.92 0.39
C LEU A 147 22.97 -8.96 -0.72
N LYS A 148 23.23 -9.68 -1.82
CA LYS A 148 22.25 -9.88 -2.90
C LYS A 148 21.04 -10.70 -2.44
N GLN A 149 21.25 -11.71 -1.58
CA GLN A 149 20.16 -12.50 -1.00
C GLN A 149 19.32 -11.64 -0.03
N ARG A 150 19.95 -10.78 0.78
CA ARG A 150 19.28 -9.81 1.66
C ARG A 150 18.41 -8.84 0.87
N ARG A 151 19.00 -8.16 -0.13
CA ARG A 151 18.28 -7.23 -1.03
C ARG A 151 17.11 -7.92 -1.74
N ARG A 152 17.30 -9.18 -2.19
CA ARG A 152 16.22 -9.98 -2.79
C ARG A 152 15.11 -10.29 -1.77
N LYS A 153 15.43 -10.70 -0.54
CA LYS A 153 14.43 -10.95 0.52
C LYS A 153 13.61 -9.69 0.81
N PHE A 154 14.27 -8.55 1.01
CA PHE A 154 13.60 -7.25 1.21
C PHE A 154 12.68 -6.90 0.03
N THR A 155 13.20 -6.94 -1.20
CA THR A 155 12.41 -6.66 -2.42
C THR A 155 11.20 -7.59 -2.54
N MET A 156 11.33 -8.88 -2.19
CA MET A 156 10.23 -9.84 -2.24
C MET A 156 9.21 -9.63 -1.10
N LYS A 157 9.65 -9.26 0.11
CA LYS A 157 8.77 -8.86 1.24
C LYS A 157 7.94 -7.65 0.82
N LYS A 158 8.59 -6.58 0.36
CA LYS A 158 7.94 -5.36 -0.14
C LYS A 158 6.95 -5.63 -1.29
N GLN A 159 7.34 -6.38 -2.32
CA GLN A 159 6.43 -6.71 -3.43
C GLN A 159 5.21 -7.55 -2.99
N LYS A 160 5.37 -8.40 -1.96
CA LYS A 160 4.26 -9.16 -1.38
C LYS A 160 3.32 -8.21 -0.62
N GLU A 161 3.86 -7.36 0.25
CA GLU A 161 3.12 -6.37 1.03
C GLU A 161 2.37 -5.37 0.15
N ASP A 162 3.03 -4.83 -0.89
CA ASP A 162 2.41 -3.94 -1.89
C ASP A 162 1.24 -4.62 -2.62
N LYS A 163 1.36 -5.92 -2.90
CA LYS A 163 0.29 -6.70 -3.55
C LYS A 163 -0.86 -7.00 -2.59
N GLU A 164 -0.55 -7.38 -1.35
CA GLU A 164 -1.55 -7.66 -0.32
C GLU A 164 -2.33 -6.40 0.07
N LYS A 165 -1.64 -5.25 0.16
CA LYS A 165 -2.28 -3.93 0.34
C LYS A 165 -3.28 -3.61 -0.76
N LYS A 166 -2.90 -3.76 -2.04
CA LYS A 166 -3.81 -3.53 -3.19
C LYS A 166 -5.00 -4.48 -3.23
N LEU A 167 -4.80 -5.74 -2.82
CA LEU A 167 -5.90 -6.72 -2.72
C LEU A 167 -6.86 -6.40 -1.57
N TYR A 168 -6.34 -5.91 -0.44
CA TYR A 168 -7.14 -5.46 0.70
C TYR A 168 -7.95 -4.20 0.35
N GLU A 169 -7.30 -3.19 -0.24
CA GLU A 169 -7.92 -1.95 -0.71
C GLU A 169 -9.07 -2.22 -1.67
N LYS A 170 -8.86 -3.07 -2.69
CA LYS A 170 -9.93 -3.48 -3.62
C LYS A 170 -11.08 -4.23 -2.93
N ARG A 171 -10.80 -5.07 -1.94
CA ARG A 171 -11.86 -5.76 -1.19
C ARG A 171 -12.69 -4.76 -0.38
N LEU A 172 -12.03 -3.83 0.29
CA LEU A 172 -12.68 -2.81 1.11
C LEU A 172 -13.54 -1.88 0.23
N GLU A 173 -13.05 -1.47 -0.95
CA GLU A 173 -13.85 -0.76 -1.96
C GLU A 173 -15.10 -1.55 -2.38
N GLN A 174 -14.97 -2.86 -2.63
CA GLN A 174 -16.09 -3.73 -2.94
C GLN A 174 -17.10 -3.80 -1.78
N GLU A 175 -16.64 -4.06 -0.56
CA GLU A 175 -17.49 -4.12 0.65
C GLU A 175 -18.26 -2.81 0.87
N HIS A 176 -17.60 -1.66 0.69
CA HIS A 176 -18.26 -0.34 0.74
C HIS A 176 -19.28 -0.15 -0.39
N ALA A 177 -18.95 -0.53 -1.63
CA ALA A 177 -19.88 -0.43 -2.75
C ALA A 177 -21.12 -1.34 -2.55
N GLU A 178 -20.94 -2.54 -2.01
CA GLU A 178 -22.04 -3.45 -1.67
C GLU A 178 -22.92 -2.92 -0.53
N PHE A 179 -22.30 -2.30 0.48
CA PHE A 179 -23.01 -1.63 1.57
C PHE A 179 -23.93 -0.52 1.04
N TYR A 180 -23.40 0.43 0.25
CA TYR A 180 -24.20 1.51 -0.33
C TYR A 180 -25.24 1.02 -1.33
N ARG A 181 -24.95 -0.02 -2.12
CA ARG A 181 -25.94 -0.65 -3.02
C ARG A 181 -27.13 -1.21 -2.24
N LYS A 182 -26.87 -1.83 -1.09
CA LYS A 182 -27.90 -2.40 -0.20
C LYS A 182 -28.71 -1.31 0.51
N GLU A 183 -28.05 -0.26 1.00
CA GLU A 183 -28.72 0.85 1.71
C GLU A 183 -29.62 1.68 0.78
N ASN A 184 -29.19 1.93 -0.46
CA ASN A 184 -29.98 2.64 -1.48
C ASN A 184 -31.20 1.85 -2.02
N GLY A 185 -31.61 0.76 -1.35
CA GLY A 185 -32.76 -0.06 -1.74
C GLY A 185 -32.55 -0.89 -3.02
N ASN A 186 -31.37 -0.83 -3.63
CA ASN A 186 -31.03 -1.53 -4.86
C ASN A 186 -30.58 -2.98 -4.54
N SER A 187 -31.44 -3.70 -3.80
CA SER A 187 -31.27 -5.11 -3.47
C SER A 187 -31.05 -5.92 -4.75
N LEU A 188 -30.04 -6.78 -4.74
CA LEU A 188 -29.72 -7.68 -5.85
C LEU A 188 -30.98 -8.38 -6.34
N LYS A 189 -31.43 -8.05 -7.55
CA LYS A 189 -32.48 -8.82 -8.21
C LYS A 189 -31.90 -10.18 -8.56
N PHE A 190 -32.71 -11.21 -8.34
CA PHE A 190 -32.40 -12.61 -8.56
C PHE A 190 -31.78 -12.93 -9.95
N GLU A 191 -32.03 -12.09 -10.95
CA GLU A 191 -31.48 -12.19 -12.30
C GLU A 191 -29.95 -12.00 -12.37
N ASP A 192 -29.34 -11.10 -11.59
CA ASP A 192 -27.87 -10.88 -11.62
C ASP A 192 -27.10 -12.09 -11.08
N SER A 193 -27.67 -12.78 -10.08
CA SER A 193 -27.14 -14.05 -9.57
C SER A 193 -27.15 -15.16 -10.63
N VAL A 194 -28.12 -15.15 -11.55
CA VAL A 194 -28.18 -16.11 -12.66
C VAL A 194 -27.15 -15.76 -13.74
N GLN A 195 -26.94 -14.48 -14.05
CA GLN A 195 -25.93 -14.08 -15.04
C GLN A 195 -24.50 -14.40 -14.60
N MET A 196 -24.18 -14.22 -13.31
CA MET A 196 -22.87 -14.65 -12.79
C MET A 196 -22.74 -16.18 -12.74
N ALA A 197 -23.85 -16.92 -12.65
CA ALA A 197 -23.86 -18.38 -12.69
C ALA A 197 -23.64 -18.95 -14.11
N THR A 198 -24.35 -18.43 -15.12
CA THR A 198 -24.19 -18.91 -16.51
C THR A 198 -22.77 -18.74 -17.06
N HIS A 199 -22.00 -17.78 -16.52
CA HIS A 199 -20.61 -17.58 -16.90
C HIS A 199 -19.63 -18.64 -16.32
N TYR A 200 -20.01 -19.43 -15.30
CA TYR A 200 -19.27 -20.65 -14.92
C TYR A 200 -19.76 -21.89 -15.68
N GLU A 201 -21.03 -21.92 -16.06
CA GLU A 201 -21.73 -23.14 -16.54
C GLU A 201 -21.43 -23.47 -18.01
N SER A 202 -20.89 -22.51 -18.77
CA SER A 202 -20.47 -22.64 -20.18
C SER A 202 -19.41 -23.73 -20.45
N ILE A 203 -18.79 -24.32 -19.41
CA ILE A 203 -17.83 -25.44 -19.54
C ILE A 203 -18.54 -26.81 -19.48
N VAL A 204 -19.81 -26.90 -19.09
CA VAL A 204 -20.54 -28.17 -18.85
C VAL A 204 -21.69 -28.38 -19.85
N SER A 205 -21.44 -28.11 -21.13
CA SER A 205 -22.37 -28.47 -22.21
C SER A 205 -22.32 -29.98 -22.51
N SER A 206 -23.05 -30.76 -21.72
CA SER A 206 -23.43 -32.14 -22.03
C SER A 206 -24.94 -32.30 -21.88
N SER A 207 -25.62 -32.59 -22.98
CA SER A 207 -27.08 -32.51 -23.12
C SER A 207 -27.85 -33.59 -22.35
N ILE A 208 -28.72 -33.16 -21.43
CA ILE A 208 -29.83 -33.96 -20.88
C ILE A 208 -31.10 -33.07 -20.85
N PRO A 209 -32.21 -33.45 -21.52
CA PRO A 209 -33.45 -32.69 -21.49
C PRO A 209 -34.31 -33.09 -20.28
N LEU A 210 -34.41 -32.22 -19.28
CA LEU A 210 -35.35 -32.37 -18.17
C LEU A 210 -36.63 -31.58 -18.44
N ASN A 211 -37.54 -32.23 -19.16
CA ASN A 211 -38.84 -31.70 -19.52
C ASN A 211 -39.91 -32.22 -18.55
N SER A 212 -40.14 -31.54 -17.42
CA SER A 212 -41.37 -31.69 -16.61
C SER A 212 -41.42 -30.67 -15.46
N LEU A 213 -42.31 -29.69 -15.56
CA LEU A 213 -43.38 -29.39 -14.59
C LEU A 213 -44.02 -28.06 -15.00
N GLY A 214 -45.18 -28.12 -15.65
CA GLY A 214 -45.95 -26.93 -16.01
C GLY A 214 -46.81 -26.41 -14.86
N ILE A 215 -46.91 -25.10 -14.74
CA ILE A 215 -47.97 -24.42 -13.97
C ILE A 215 -48.64 -23.43 -14.91
N SER A 216 -49.96 -23.60 -15.08
CA SER A 216 -50.75 -22.92 -16.12
C SER A 216 -51.09 -21.47 -15.78
N MET A 217 -51.14 -20.64 -16.81
CA MET A 217 -51.92 -19.39 -16.81
C MET A 217 -53.43 -19.69 -16.80
N LEU A 218 -54.23 -18.86 -16.12
CA LEU A 218 -55.44 -18.17 -16.63
C LEU A 218 -56.32 -17.60 -15.51
N GLY A 219 -56.87 -16.39 -15.71
CA GLY A 219 -57.97 -15.84 -14.90
C GLY A 219 -57.93 -14.32 -14.70
N PRO A 220 -58.66 -13.52 -15.51
CA PRO A 220 -58.89 -12.10 -15.25
C PRO A 220 -60.19 -11.85 -14.48
N PRO A 221 -60.33 -10.69 -13.84
CA PRO A 221 -61.63 -10.04 -13.76
C PRO A 221 -61.59 -8.58 -14.25
N THR A 222 -62.58 -8.24 -15.07
CA THR A 222 -62.96 -6.86 -15.38
C THR A 222 -63.60 -6.18 -14.17
N ASN A 223 -63.34 -4.89 -13.95
CA ASN A 223 -64.35 -3.95 -13.45
C ASN A 223 -63.95 -2.49 -13.72
N SER A 224 -64.91 -1.57 -13.59
CA SER A 224 -65.01 -0.37 -14.40
C SER A 224 -64.89 0.97 -13.63
N CYS A 225 -64.64 2.04 -14.39
CA CYS A 225 -64.96 3.46 -14.09
C CYS A 225 -64.31 4.07 -12.82
N SER A 226 -63.40 5.03 -12.94
CA SER A 226 -63.80 6.41 -13.28
C SER A 226 -62.60 7.35 -13.45
N THR A 227 -62.76 8.38 -14.27
CA THR A 227 -61.95 9.62 -14.26
C THR A 227 -62.89 10.79 -13.96
N PRO A 228 -62.44 11.78 -13.16
CA PRO A 228 -61.71 12.94 -13.71
C PRO A 228 -60.46 13.27 -12.83
N GLN A 229 -59.58 14.24 -13.10
CA GLN A 229 -59.66 15.45 -13.94
C GLN A 229 -58.23 15.89 -14.34
N LYS A 230 -58.06 16.62 -15.46
CA LYS A 230 -56.74 17.15 -15.88
C LYS A 230 -56.22 18.22 -14.92
N GLN A 231 -54.99 18.07 -14.43
CA GLN A 231 -54.09 19.17 -14.03
C GLN A 231 -52.68 18.88 -14.57
N ALA A 232 -51.88 19.93 -14.80
CA ALA A 232 -50.59 19.84 -15.48
C ALA A 232 -49.51 19.15 -14.62
N PRO A 233 -48.51 18.45 -15.22
CA PRO A 233 -47.48 17.75 -14.46
C PRO A 233 -46.44 18.74 -13.90
N SER A 234 -46.48 18.99 -12.59
CA SER A 234 -45.35 19.59 -11.86
C SER A 234 -44.45 18.49 -11.32
N HIS A 235 -43.33 18.22 -12.00
CA HIS A 235 -42.36 17.22 -11.58
C HIS A 235 -41.68 17.67 -10.28
N THR A 236 -41.99 17.03 -9.16
CA THR A 236 -41.36 17.33 -7.86
C THR A 236 -40.32 16.27 -7.52
N LYS A 237 -39.12 16.70 -7.09
CA LYS A 237 -38.02 15.79 -6.74
C LYS A 237 -37.65 15.98 -5.28
N ARG A 238 -37.59 14.89 -4.52
CA ARG A 238 -37.06 14.88 -3.15
C ARG A 238 -35.54 14.91 -3.18
N THR A 239 -34.95 15.77 -2.35
CA THR A 239 -33.51 15.73 -2.06
C THR A 239 -33.20 14.68 -0.99
N ILE A 240 -31.92 14.36 -0.81
CA ILE A 240 -31.43 13.40 0.20
C ILE A 240 -31.86 13.81 1.63
N TRP A 241 -32.09 15.11 1.85
CA TRP A 241 -32.56 15.70 3.12
C TRP A 241 -34.09 15.74 3.26
N GLY A 242 -34.83 15.05 2.40
CA GLY A 242 -36.28 14.85 2.52
C GLY A 242 -37.16 16.02 2.09
N THR A 243 -36.57 17.19 1.79
CA THR A 243 -37.32 18.32 1.23
C THR A 243 -37.72 18.05 -0.23
N SER A 244 -38.98 18.33 -0.55
CA SER A 244 -39.51 18.21 -1.91
C SER A 244 -39.43 19.58 -2.60
N ILE A 245 -38.82 19.63 -3.78
CA ILE A 245 -38.64 20.86 -4.56
C ILE A 245 -39.33 20.66 -5.91
N ALA A 246 -40.07 21.66 -6.37
CA ALA A 246 -40.62 21.70 -7.72
C ALA A 246 -39.47 21.84 -8.73
N VAL A 247 -39.31 20.86 -9.61
CA VAL A 247 -38.32 20.90 -10.68
C VAL A 247 -38.93 21.69 -11.83
N THR A 248 -38.47 22.93 -12.02
CA THR A 248 -38.55 23.58 -13.33
C THR A 248 -37.52 22.93 -14.24
N GLU A 249 -37.96 22.41 -15.39
CA GLU A 249 -37.08 21.83 -16.39
C GLU A 249 -36.31 22.93 -17.12
N ASP A 250 -35.26 23.45 -16.49
CA ASP A 250 -34.29 24.30 -17.17
C ASP A 250 -33.55 23.44 -18.21
N GLU A 251 -34.03 23.44 -19.47
CA GLU A 251 -33.47 22.64 -20.56
C GLU A 251 -31.95 22.83 -20.71
N LYS A 252 -31.45 24.02 -20.37
CA LYS A 252 -30.02 24.34 -20.33
C LYS A 252 -29.25 23.46 -19.34
N ALA A 253 -29.76 23.27 -18.11
CA ALA A 253 -29.12 22.42 -17.11
C ALA A 253 -29.21 20.93 -17.48
N SER A 254 -30.30 20.49 -18.12
CA SER A 254 -30.40 19.13 -18.67
C SER A 254 -29.41 18.89 -19.81
N LYS A 255 -29.20 19.90 -20.67
CA LYS A 255 -28.23 19.83 -21.77
C LYS A 255 -26.78 19.82 -21.28
N GLU A 256 -26.43 20.70 -20.33
CA GLU A 256 -25.11 20.72 -19.69
C GLU A 256 -24.79 19.39 -18.98
N ASN A 257 -25.76 18.78 -18.29
CA ASN A 257 -25.59 17.44 -17.69
C ASN A 257 -25.34 16.35 -18.75
N LYS A 258 -26.03 16.42 -19.90
CA LYS A 258 -25.84 15.44 -20.99
C LYS A 258 -24.48 15.61 -21.67
N GLU A 259 -24.08 16.84 -21.97
CA GLU A 259 -22.76 17.16 -22.53
C GLU A 259 -21.63 16.71 -21.59
N PHE A 260 -21.81 16.85 -20.26
CA PHE A 260 -20.88 16.33 -19.26
C PHE A 260 -20.81 14.79 -19.25
N GLN A 261 -21.94 14.09 -19.35
CA GLN A 261 -21.98 12.62 -19.45
C GLN A 261 -21.28 12.12 -20.72
N ASP A 262 -21.54 12.74 -21.87
CA ASP A 262 -20.93 12.39 -23.15
C ASP A 262 -19.40 12.64 -23.12
N MET A 263 -18.92 13.73 -22.50
CA MET A 263 -17.49 13.99 -22.28
C MET A 263 -16.83 12.90 -21.43
N LEU A 264 -17.52 12.40 -20.41
CA LEU A 264 -17.00 11.39 -19.47
C LEU A 264 -16.89 10.01 -20.16
N LEU A 265 -17.89 9.64 -20.96
CA LEU A 265 -17.87 8.45 -21.82
C LEU A 265 -16.76 8.52 -22.89
N GLN A 266 -16.50 9.70 -23.44
CA GLN A 266 -15.42 9.92 -24.42
C GLN A 266 -14.04 9.69 -23.79
N ARG A 267 -13.81 10.12 -22.54
CA ARG A 267 -12.53 9.90 -21.83
C ARG A 267 -12.27 8.42 -21.55
N ILE A 268 -13.28 7.68 -21.05
CA ILE A 268 -13.15 6.24 -20.77
C ILE A 268 -12.75 5.48 -22.06
N ARG A 269 -13.43 5.78 -23.17
CA ARG A 269 -13.09 5.19 -24.48
C ARG A 269 -11.67 5.55 -24.97
N GLN A 270 -11.16 6.72 -24.61
CA GLN A 270 -9.79 7.12 -24.95
C GLN A 270 -8.76 6.34 -24.12
N GLU A 271 -9.00 6.20 -22.81
CA GLU A 271 -8.17 5.37 -21.92
C GLU A 271 -8.14 3.91 -22.40
N ASP A 272 -9.28 3.32 -22.75
CA ASP A 272 -9.39 1.97 -23.33
C ASP A 272 -8.68 1.83 -24.71
N SER A 273 -8.58 2.91 -25.49
CA SER A 273 -7.92 2.90 -26.81
C SER A 273 -6.40 3.07 -26.77
N SER A 274 -5.87 3.63 -25.68
CA SER A 274 -4.45 3.98 -25.56
C SER A 274 -3.50 2.78 -25.31
N ASP A 275 -4.04 1.57 -25.16
CA ASP A 275 -3.28 0.33 -24.94
C ASP A 275 -3.05 -0.49 -26.24
N VAL A 276 -3.42 0.03 -27.43
CA VAL A 276 -3.34 -0.70 -28.72
C VAL A 276 -2.82 0.15 -29.90
N THR A 277 -1.68 0.83 -29.76
CA THR A 277 -0.87 1.25 -30.92
C THR A 277 0.64 1.25 -30.64
N ASP A 278 1.31 0.11 -30.83
CA ASP A 278 2.69 0.08 -31.36
C ASP A 278 2.99 -1.28 -32.02
N SER A 279 2.77 -1.38 -33.35
CA SER A 279 3.47 -2.33 -34.25
C SER A 279 2.97 -2.27 -35.70
N THR A 280 3.89 -1.96 -36.62
CA THR A 280 4.12 -2.48 -38.01
C THR A 280 4.97 -1.41 -38.74
N ASP A 281 6.12 -1.67 -39.38
CA ASP A 281 6.92 -2.89 -39.63
C ASP A 281 8.44 -2.51 -39.59
N SER A 282 9.49 -3.31 -39.85
CA SER A 282 9.69 -4.59 -40.55
C SER A 282 10.99 -5.32 -40.06
N PRO A 283 11.30 -6.57 -40.47
CA PRO A 283 12.37 -7.42 -39.89
C PRO A 283 13.63 -7.54 -40.81
N PRO A 284 14.62 -8.46 -40.60
CA PRO A 284 14.88 -9.47 -39.55
C PRO A 284 16.28 -9.29 -38.85
N THR A 285 16.75 -10.05 -37.84
CA THR A 285 16.96 -11.52 -37.75
C THR A 285 17.25 -12.02 -36.32
N SER A 286 17.13 -13.36 -36.13
CA SER A 286 17.76 -14.24 -35.11
C SER A 286 16.93 -14.72 -33.89
N ASN A 287 16.55 -15.99 -33.98
CA ASN A 287 16.52 -17.05 -32.95
C ASN A 287 16.24 -16.72 -31.47
N GLY A 288 15.05 -17.12 -30.99
CA GLY A 288 14.77 -17.26 -29.56
C GLY A 288 13.51 -18.07 -29.24
N LYS A 289 13.65 -19.36 -28.88
CA LYS A 289 12.54 -20.24 -28.48
C LYS A 289 11.74 -19.65 -27.31
N ARG A 290 10.47 -19.29 -27.50
CA ARG A 290 9.54 -18.94 -26.42
C ARG A 290 8.66 -20.13 -26.04
N GLY A 291 8.94 -20.72 -24.87
CA GLY A 291 8.15 -21.83 -24.33
C GLY A 291 6.76 -21.40 -23.86
N ARG A 292 5.72 -22.18 -24.21
CA ARG A 292 4.34 -21.96 -23.75
C ARG A 292 4.25 -22.15 -22.23
N LYS A 293 4.05 -21.07 -21.47
CA LYS A 293 3.75 -21.14 -20.03
C LYS A 293 2.38 -21.80 -19.84
N LYS A 294 2.34 -23.01 -19.28
CA LYS A 294 1.09 -23.65 -18.83
C LYS A 294 0.54 -22.85 -17.65
N LYS A 295 -0.76 -22.51 -17.67
CA LYS A 295 -1.43 -21.90 -16.52
C LYS A 295 -1.37 -22.88 -15.33
N GLY A 296 -0.86 -22.44 -14.19
CA GLY A 296 -0.83 -23.25 -12.97
C GLY A 296 -2.25 -23.44 -12.43
N LYS A 297 -2.60 -24.67 -12.04
CA LYS A 297 -3.85 -24.95 -11.32
C LYS A 297 -3.72 -24.42 -9.89
N VAL A 298 -4.71 -23.63 -9.45
CA VAL A 298 -4.88 -23.28 -8.04
C VAL A 298 -5.56 -24.46 -7.35
N MET A 299 -4.98 -25.00 -6.29
CA MET A 299 -5.69 -25.91 -5.38
C MET A 299 -6.28 -25.11 -4.23
N LEU A 300 -7.59 -25.19 -4.08
CA LEU A 300 -8.32 -24.67 -2.93
C LEU A 300 -8.48 -25.79 -1.91
N PHE A 301 -7.98 -25.59 -0.70
CA PHE A 301 -8.26 -26.47 0.43
C PHE A 301 -9.36 -25.84 1.28
N SER A 302 -10.56 -26.40 1.22
CA SER A 302 -11.67 -26.03 2.11
C SER A 302 -11.48 -26.72 3.47
N SER A 303 -11.18 -25.93 4.51
CA SER A 303 -11.18 -26.42 5.89
C SER A 303 -12.61 -26.49 6.41
N ASN A 304 -13.11 -27.69 6.68
CA ASN A 304 -14.38 -27.88 7.38
C ASN A 304 -14.16 -27.72 8.88
N HIS A 305 -14.64 -26.63 9.45
CA HIS A 305 -14.72 -26.44 10.89
C HIS A 305 -16.06 -26.99 11.39
N GLN A 306 -16.09 -28.25 11.83
CA GLN A 306 -17.23 -28.79 12.55
C GLN A 306 -17.30 -28.13 13.94
N ALA A 307 -18.29 -27.26 14.13
CA ALA A 307 -18.75 -26.90 15.46
C ALA A 307 -19.50 -28.11 16.05
N LEU A 308 -18.90 -28.73 17.05
CA LEU A 308 -19.63 -29.58 18.00
C LEU A 308 -20.29 -28.65 19.03
N GLY A 309 -21.54 -28.95 19.37
CA GLY A 309 -22.32 -28.23 20.39
C GLY A 309 -22.17 -28.79 21.79
#